data_AF-J2YUM2-F1
#
_entry.id   AF-J2YUM2-F1
#
_cell.length_a   1.000
_cell.length_b   1.000
_cell.length_c   1.000
_cell.angle_alpha   90.00
_cell.angle_beta   90.00
_cell.angle_gamma   90.00
#
_symmetry.space_group_name_H-M   'P 1'
#
loop_
_entity.id
_entity.type
_entity.pdbx_description
1 polymer ?
#
loop_
_entity_poly.entity_id
_entity_poly.type
_entity_poly.pdbx_seq_one_letter_code
_entity_poly.pdbx_strand_id
1 'polypeptide(L)'
;MSNITWDHFEVQRAATDAAYASFALNGVSLSSPATGSKAQATLNEKMQGLKQAIEDMSEAANAMSAGLKAADKAFEDNEQQCKVKITKSARFLDNSMKGWG
;
A
#
# COMPACT_ATOMS: atom_id res chain seq x y z
N MET A 1 14.03 -20.75 -13.29
CA MET A 1 13.15 -19.58 -13.19
C MET A 1 12.48 -19.65 -11.83
N SER A 2 12.73 -18.67 -10.96
CA SER A 2 12.00 -18.56 -9.69
C SER A 2 10.61 -17.99 -9.99
N ASN A 3 9.56 -18.67 -9.56
CA ASN A 3 8.21 -18.11 -9.65
C ASN A 3 8.13 -16.95 -8.66
N ILE A 4 7.72 -15.77 -9.12
CA ILE A 4 7.30 -14.70 -8.23
C ILE A 4 5.96 -15.14 -7.66
N THR A 5 5.92 -15.44 -6.36
CA THR A 5 4.68 -15.68 -5.62
C THR A 5 4.25 -14.38 -4.98
N TRP A 6 3.08 -13.89 -5.36
CA TRP A 6 2.46 -12.69 -4.79
C TRP A 6 1.33 -13.12 -3.84
N ASP A 7 1.41 -12.70 -2.58
CA ASP A 7 0.35 -12.97 -1.60
C ASP A 7 -0.57 -11.75 -1.50
N HIS A 8 -1.69 -11.83 -2.24
CA HIS A 8 -2.71 -10.78 -2.24
C HIS A 8 -3.25 -10.49 -0.83
N PHE A 9 -3.39 -11.50 0.01
CA PHE A 9 -3.94 -11.33 1.35
C PHE A 9 -2.98 -10.55 2.25
N GLU A 10 -1.70 -10.91 2.25
CA GLU A 10 -0.69 -10.19 3.03
C GLU A 10 -0.54 -8.73 2.57
N VAL A 11 -0.58 -8.47 1.26
CA VAL A 11 -0.46 -7.12 0.72
C VAL A 11 -1.69 -6.27 1.04
N GLN A 12 -2.90 -6.80 0.91
CA GLN A 12 -4.14 -6.10 1.28
C GLN A 12 -4.19 -5.79 2.78
N ARG A 13 -3.71 -6.72 3.62
CA ARG A 13 -3.56 -6.48 5.06
C ARG A 13 -2.57 -5.36 5.33
N ALA A 14 -1.38 -5.38 4.71
CA ALA A 14 -0.40 -4.32 4.86
C ALA A 14 -0.93 -2.94 4.41
N ALA A 15 -1.71 -2.90 3.32
CA ALA A 15 -2.35 -1.67 2.86
C ALA A 15 -3.38 -1.13 3.87
N THR A 16 -4.13 -2.04 4.51
CA THR A 16 -5.09 -1.70 5.57
C THR A 16 -4.39 -1.19 6.82
N ASP A 17 -3.33 -1.86 7.25
CA ASP A 17 -2.52 -1.47 8.41
C ASP A 17 -1.89 -0.07 8.19
N ALA A 18 -1.38 0.20 6.97
CA ALA A 18 -0.84 1.52 6.61
C ALA A 18 -1.92 2.62 6.60
N ALA A 19 -3.12 2.32 6.08
CA ALA A 19 -4.24 3.27 6.12
C ALA A 19 -4.68 3.56 7.56
N TYR A 20 -4.74 2.54 8.41
CA TYR A 20 -5.04 2.70 9.83
C TYR A 20 -3.98 3.55 10.55
N ALA A 21 -2.69 3.34 10.25
CA ALA A 21 -1.61 4.14 10.82
C ALA A 21 -1.74 5.63 10.44
N SER A 22 -2.03 5.95 9.17
CA SER A 22 -2.29 7.33 8.75
C SER A 22 -3.50 7.93 9.48
N PHE A 23 -4.60 7.19 9.60
CA PHE A 23 -5.78 7.63 10.35
C PHE A 23 -5.45 7.92 11.82
N ALA A 24 -4.71 7.02 12.47
CA ALA A 24 -4.31 7.18 13.87
C ALA A 24 -3.42 8.42 14.08
N LEU A 25 -2.47 8.67 13.17
CA LEU A 25 -1.60 9.85 13.20
C LEU A 25 -2.39 11.15 13.04
N ASN A 26 -3.34 11.20 12.09
CA ASN A 26 -4.23 12.35 11.91
C ASN A 26 -5.13 12.62 13.14
N GLY A 27 -5.35 11.62 13.99
CA GLY A 27 -6.09 11.75 15.24
C GLY A 27 -5.27 12.31 16.42
N VAL A 28 -3.95 12.46 16.27
CA VAL A 28 -3.10 12.93 17.38
C VAL A 28 -3.30 14.43 17.61
N SER A 29 -3.85 14.77 18.77
CA SER A 29 -3.97 16.17 19.21
C SER A 29 -2.78 16.57 20.08
N LEU A 30 -2.06 17.60 19.65
CA LEU A 30 -0.89 18.13 20.32
C LEU A 30 -1.09 19.59 20.75
N SER A 31 -1.07 19.83 22.06
CA SER A 31 -1.18 21.17 22.66
C SER A 31 -0.15 21.38 23.77
N SER A 32 0.47 22.56 23.84
CA SER A 32 1.27 22.98 24.98
C SER A 32 0.41 23.72 26.02
N PRO A 33 0.65 23.54 27.33
CA PRO A 33 0.09 24.40 28.36
C PRO A 33 0.63 25.82 28.23
N ALA A 34 -0.19 26.83 28.51
CA ALA A 34 0.26 28.22 28.62
C ALA A 34 0.84 28.47 30.02
N THR A 35 2.15 28.27 30.16
CA THR A 35 2.84 28.36 31.46
C THR A 35 3.33 29.78 31.79
N GLY A 36 3.38 30.69 30.81
CA GLY A 36 3.94 32.03 30.97
C GLY A 36 5.45 32.06 31.25
N SER A 37 6.13 30.90 31.23
CA SER A 37 7.56 30.82 31.53
C SER A 37 8.42 31.26 30.35
N LYS A 38 9.67 31.64 30.62
CA LYS A 38 10.68 31.92 29.57
C LYS A 38 10.94 30.70 28.67
N ALA A 39 10.62 29.49 29.12
CA ALA A 39 10.76 28.26 28.33
C ALA A 39 9.58 28.00 27.38
N GLN A 40 8.50 28.81 27.44
CA GLN A 40 7.31 28.61 26.62
C GLN A 40 7.61 28.68 25.12
N ALA A 41 8.49 29.58 24.69
CA ALA A 41 8.87 29.71 23.28
C ALA A 41 9.51 28.42 22.76
N THR A 42 10.49 27.89 23.48
CA THR A 42 11.15 26.62 23.14
C THR A 42 10.19 25.43 23.16
N LEU A 43 9.24 25.41 24.11
CA LEU A 43 8.19 24.38 24.13
C LEU A 43 7.31 24.46 22.88
N ASN A 44 6.88 25.66 22.49
CA ASN A 44 6.04 25.86 21.31
C ASN A 44 6.76 25.44 20.02
N GLU A 45 8.04 25.77 19.87
CA GLU A 45 8.86 25.32 18.73
C GLU A 45 8.96 23.79 18.66
N LYS A 46 9.24 23.13 19.79
CA LYS A 46 9.30 21.65 19.85
C LYS A 46 7.95 21.02 19.51
N MET A 47 6.86 21.60 20.00
CA MET A 47 5.50 21.16 19.68
C MET A 47 5.17 21.32 18.20
N GLN A 48 5.61 22.40 17.57
CA GLN A 48 5.42 22.61 16.14
C GLN A 48 6.23 21.60 15.31
N GLY A 49 7.48 21.31 15.70
CA GLY A 49 8.28 20.26 15.08
C GLY A 49 7.65 18.87 15.22
N LEU A 50 7.05 18.55 16.37
CA LEU A 50 6.33 17.30 16.56
C LEU A 50 5.09 17.20 15.67
N LYS A 51 4.32 18.29 15.51
CA LYS A 51 3.16 18.32 14.60
C LYS A 51 3.58 18.04 13.16
N GLN A 52 4.63 18.71 12.68
CA GLN A 52 5.15 18.48 11.34
C GLN A 52 5.59 17.02 11.14
N ALA A 53 6.32 16.45 12.10
CA ALA A 53 6.75 15.07 12.01
C ALA A 53 5.58 14.07 11.95
N ILE A 54 4.49 14.33 12.68
CA ILE A 54 3.27 13.51 12.64
C ILE A 54 2.58 13.63 11.27
N GLU A 55 2.49 14.83 10.71
CA GLU A 55 1.94 15.07 9.38
C GLU A 55 2.74 14.31 8.31
N ASP A 56 4.07 14.46 8.32
CA ASP A 56 4.96 13.76 7.38
C ASP A 56 4.81 12.23 7.47
N MET A 57 4.72 11.69 8.70
CA MET A 57 4.48 10.26 8.92
C MET A 57 3.12 9.81 8.39
N SER A 58 2.09 10.63 8.58
CA SER A 58 0.73 10.34 8.11
C SER A 58 0.67 10.30 6.58
N GLU A 59 1.31 11.26 5.91
CA GLU A 59 1.41 11.30 4.46
C GLU A 59 2.15 10.08 3.91
N ALA A 60 3.29 9.71 4.53
CA ALA A 60 4.06 8.54 4.14
C ALA A 60 3.24 7.23 4.29
N ALA A 61 2.51 7.07 5.40
CA ALA A 61 1.66 5.91 5.63
C ALA A 61 0.50 5.84 4.61
N ASN A 62 -0.11 6.98 4.27
CA ASN A 62 -1.15 7.02 3.25
C ASN A 62 -0.62 6.67 1.85
N ALA A 63 0.54 7.21 1.47
CA ALA A 63 1.21 6.88 0.22
C ALA A 63 1.57 5.39 0.14
N MET A 64 2.03 4.78 1.24
CA MET A 64 2.30 3.35 1.32
C MET A 64 1.03 2.51 1.08
N SER A 65 -0.07 2.85 1.74
CA SER A 65 -1.38 2.21 1.53
C SER A 65 -1.82 2.27 0.07
N ALA A 66 -1.71 3.44 -0.56
CA ALA A 66 -2.04 3.62 -1.98
C ALA A 66 -1.12 2.80 -2.90
N GLY A 67 0.19 2.81 -2.64
CA GLY A 67 1.17 2.05 -3.42
C GLY A 67 0.94 0.54 -3.36
N LEU A 68 0.65 0.01 -2.17
CA LEU A 68 0.35 -1.42 -1.99
C LEU A 68 -0.92 -1.83 -2.74
N LYS A 69 -1.99 -1.03 -2.69
CA LYS A 69 -3.22 -1.28 -3.46
C LYS A 69 -2.96 -1.26 -4.97
N ALA A 70 -2.15 -0.31 -5.45
CA ALA A 70 -1.79 -0.23 -6.86
C ALA A 70 -0.95 -1.43 -7.31
N ALA A 71 0.01 -1.86 -6.49
CA ALA A 71 0.80 -3.05 -6.76
C ALA A 71 -0.07 -4.31 -6.80
N ASP A 72 -0.97 -4.48 -5.82
CA ASP A 72 -1.87 -5.63 -5.74
C ASP A 72 -2.74 -5.76 -7.00
N LYS A 73 -3.36 -4.64 -7.40
CA LYS A 73 -4.13 -4.51 -8.65
C LYS A 73 -3.32 -4.90 -9.88
N ALA A 74 -2.06 -4.46 -9.98
CA ALA A 74 -1.19 -4.75 -11.11
C ALA A 74 -0.83 -6.25 -11.18
N PHE A 75 -0.61 -6.89 -10.03
CA PHE A 75 -0.39 -8.33 -9.97
C PHE A 75 -1.65 -9.11 -10.37
N GLU A 76 -2.83 -8.73 -9.88
CA GLU A 76 -4.10 -9.35 -10.29
C GLU A 76 -4.30 -9.27 -11.82
N ASP A 77 -4.06 -8.10 -12.42
CA ASP A 77 -4.21 -7.89 -13.86
C ASP A 77 -3.22 -8.77 -14.66
N ASN A 78 -1.97 -8.90 -14.18
CA ASN A 78 -0.98 -9.79 -14.79
C ASN A 78 -1.38 -11.26 -14.69
N GLU A 79 -1.90 -11.71 -13.54
CA GLU A 79 -2.40 -13.08 -13.39
C GLU A 79 -3.53 -13.38 -14.38
N GLN A 80 -4.49 -12.46 -14.52
CA GLN A 80 -5.62 -12.62 -15.43
C GLN A 80 -5.14 -12.69 -16.89
N GLN A 81 -4.22 -11.82 -17.30
CA GLN A 81 -3.65 -11.86 -18.64
C GLN A 81 -2.92 -13.18 -18.92
N CYS A 82 -2.16 -13.70 -17.94
CA CYS A 82 -1.49 -14.99 -18.05
C CYS A 82 -2.49 -16.15 -18.16
N LYS A 83 -3.52 -16.18 -17.30
CA LYS A 83 -4.61 -17.18 -17.33
C LYS A 83 -5.31 -17.19 -18.70
N VAL A 84 -5.64 -16.02 -19.26
CA VAL A 84 -6.24 -15.88 -20.59
C VAL A 84 -5.31 -16.39 -21.68
N LYS A 85 -4.02 -16.05 -21.66
CA LYS A 85 -3.04 -16.53 -22.64
C LYS A 85 -2.93 -18.06 -22.60
N ILE A 86 -2.78 -18.66 -21.42
CA ILE A 86 -2.72 -20.12 -21.25
C ILE A 86 -3.99 -20.79 -21.78
N THR A 87 -5.17 -20.26 -21.44
CA THR A 87 -6.45 -20.81 -21.91
C THR A 87 -6.58 -20.76 -23.44
N LYS A 88 -6.13 -19.66 -24.07
CA LYS A 88 -6.07 -19.54 -25.53
C LYS A 88 -5.11 -20.59 -26.11
N SER A 89 -3.89 -20.70 -25.60
CA SER A 89 -2.89 -21.69 -26.05
C SER A 89 -3.38 -23.13 -25.95
N ALA A 90 -4.05 -23.48 -24.84
CA ALA A 90 -4.62 -24.81 -24.63
C ALA A 90 -5.78 -25.11 -25.58
N ARG A 91 -6.59 -24.11 -25.93
CA ARG A 91 -7.65 -24.24 -26.97
C ARG A 91 -7.10 -24.44 -28.38
N PHE A 92 -5.83 -24.15 -28.65
CA PHE A 92 -5.18 -24.44 -29.94
C PHE A 92 -4.47 -25.81 -29.99
N LEU A 93 -4.54 -26.62 -28.92
CA LEU A 93 -4.03 -28.00 -28.93
C LEU A 93 -5.05 -29.05 -29.42
N ASP A 94 -6.31 -28.66 -29.67
CA ASP A 94 -7.35 -29.57 -30.18
C ASP A 94 -7.79 -29.15 -31.58
N ASN A 95 -6.97 -29.47 -32.61
CA ASN A 95 -7.47 -29.86 -33.95
C ASN A 95 -6.44 -30.23 -35.03
N SER A 96 -5.14 -30.39 -34.76
CA SER A 96 -4.18 -30.85 -35.80
C SER A 96 -3.71 -32.30 -35.68
N MET A 97 -4.22 -33.08 -34.72
CA MET A 97 -4.00 -34.54 -34.66
C MET A 97 -5.28 -35.37 -34.81
N LYS A 98 -6.16 -35.00 -35.74
CA LYS A 98 -7.18 -35.93 -36.25
C LYS A 98 -7.17 -35.94 -37.77
N GLY A 99 -6.51 -36.97 -38.29
CA GLY A 99 -6.92 -37.75 -39.46
C GLY A 99 -7.06 -37.01 -40.79
N TRP A 100 -6.04 -37.17 -41.63
CA TRP A 100 -6.29 -37.40 -43.05
C TRP A 100 -5.80 -38.82 -43.33
N GLY A 101 -6.77 -39.75 -43.29
CA GLY A 101 -6.72 -40.92 -44.16
C GLY A 101 -7.15 -40.53 -45.56
#